data_AF-A0A1S1P2Y0-F1
#
_entry.id   AF-A0A1S1P2Y0-F1
#
_cell.length_a   1.000
_cell.length_b   1.000
_cell.length_c   1.000
_cell.angle_alpha   90.00
_cell.angle_beta   90.00
_cell.angle_gamma   90.00
#
_symmetry.space_group_name_H-M   'P 1'
#
loop_
_entity.id
_entity.type
_entity.pdbx_description
1 polymer ?
#
loop_
_entity_poly.entity_id
_entity_poly.type
_entity_poly.pdbx_seq_one_letter_code
_entity_poly.pdbx_strand_id
1 'polypeptide(L)'
;MLSPADLAATDWDKFSARLLALSARRALASRQGERMLQQQFAPVGEDEHRIDPHDFPAVEEDLGEMDRESALLAQTAHALALVRRLARDEQGGRPAPVAAEAEPRSPSARHFLTRAFAALTGAPSRKGGAA
;
A
#
# COMPACT_ATOMS: atom_id res chain seq x y z
N MET A 1 -7.84 14.40 11.72
CA MET A 1 -6.82 14.45 10.66
C MET A 1 -5.50 14.04 11.26
N LEU A 2 -4.74 13.14 10.61
CA LEU A 2 -3.39 12.79 11.03
C LEU A 2 -2.46 13.97 10.69
N SER A 3 -1.77 14.51 11.70
CA SER A 3 -0.78 15.55 11.49
C SER A 3 0.56 14.93 11.02
N PRO A 4 1.43 15.69 10.34
CA PRO A 4 2.79 15.24 10.01
C PRO A 4 3.60 14.80 11.25
N ALA A 5 3.31 15.38 12.42
CA ALA A 5 3.93 15.00 13.68
C ALA A 5 3.49 13.60 14.15
N ASP A 6 2.23 13.22 13.90
CA ASP A 6 1.72 11.88 14.22
C ASP A 6 2.40 10.79 13.37
N LEU A 7 2.69 11.11 12.10
CA LEU A 7 3.47 10.24 11.20
C LEU A 7 4.94 10.14 11.63
N ALA A 8 5.53 11.21 12.17
CA ALA A 8 6.89 11.18 12.69
C ALA A 8 7.02 10.40 14.02
N ALA A 9 5.97 10.44 14.85
CA ALA A 9 5.89 9.69 16.11
C ALA A 9 5.52 8.21 15.92
N THR A 10 5.16 7.80 14.70
CA THR A 10 4.79 6.42 14.38
C THR A 10 6.05 5.53 14.36
N ASP A 11 6.01 4.42 15.10
CA ASP A 11 7.06 3.39 15.08
C ASP A 11 7.00 2.60 13.76
N TRP A 12 7.71 3.13 12.75
CA TRP A 12 7.78 2.58 11.40
C TRP A 12 8.40 1.18 11.35
N ASP A 13 9.32 0.87 12.27
CA ASP A 13 9.98 -0.43 12.33
C ASP A 13 8.98 -1.49 12.81
N LYS A 14 8.22 -1.20 13.87
CA LYS A 14 7.13 -2.08 14.32
C LYS A 14 6.04 -2.25 13.27
N PHE A 15 5.69 -1.17 12.57
CA PHE A 15 4.69 -1.24 11.49
C PHE A 15 5.18 -2.13 10.33
N SER A 16 6.42 -1.96 9.88
CA SER A 16 7.01 -2.78 8.81
C SER A 16 7.13 -4.27 9.19
N ALA A 17 7.53 -4.57 10.43
CA ALA A 17 7.59 -5.94 10.93
C ALA A 17 6.21 -6.61 10.95
N ARG A 18 5.14 -5.88 11.30
CA ARG A 18 3.77 -6.39 11.27
C ARG A 18 3.28 -6.64 9.85
N LEU A 19 3.63 -5.77 8.89
CA LEU A 19 3.31 -5.99 7.47
C LEU A 19 4.03 -7.22 6.92
N LEU A 20 5.30 -7.44 7.26
CA LEU A 20 6.05 -8.65 6.87
C LEU A 20 5.46 -9.92 7.49
N ALA A 21 5.09 -9.89 8.77
CA ALA A 21 4.45 -11.02 9.43
C ALA A 21 3.05 -11.32 8.85
N LEU A 22 2.36 -10.30 8.36
CA LEU A 22 1.09 -10.45 7.66
C LEU A 22 1.30 -11.07 6.27
N SER A 23 2.26 -10.57 5.49
CA SER A 23 2.55 -11.10 4.16
C SER A 23 3.02 -12.56 4.20
N ALA A 24 3.84 -12.94 5.19
CA ALA A 24 4.28 -14.32 5.37
C ALA A 24 3.11 -15.28 5.68
N ARG A 25 2.20 -14.89 6.58
CA ARG A 25 0.99 -15.68 6.88
C ARG A 25 0.10 -15.84 5.65
N ARG A 26 -0.01 -14.78 4.85
CA ARG A 26 -0.80 -14.76 3.62
C ARG A 26 -0.23 -15.69 2.55
N ALA A 27 1.09 -15.65 2.35
CA ALA A 27 1.77 -16.55 1.43
C ALA A 27 1.62 -18.03 1.82
N LEU A 28 1.62 -18.33 3.12
CA LEU A 28 1.35 -19.69 3.61
C LEU A 28 -0.08 -20.13 3.30
N ALA A 29 -1.07 -19.26 3.54
CA ALA A 29 -2.46 -19.53 3.26
C ALA A 29 -2.73 -19.68 1.75
N SER A 30 -2.16 -18.85 0.88
CA SER A 30 -2.27 -19.03 -0.59
C SER A 30 -1.69 -20.36 -1.04
N ARG A 31 -0.49 -20.74 -0.56
CA ARG A 31 0.13 -22.04 -0.90
C ARG A 31 -0.65 -23.24 -0.35
N GLN A 32 -1.40 -23.06 0.73
CA GLN A 32 -2.29 -24.09 1.25
C GLN A 32 -3.52 -24.21 0.37
N GLY A 33 -4.18 -23.09 0.03
CA GLY A 33 -5.32 -23.09 -0.89
C GLY A 33 -4.97 -23.62 -2.28
N GLU A 34 -3.80 -23.27 -2.83
CA GLU A 34 -3.34 -23.83 -4.12
C GLU A 34 -3.18 -25.35 -4.06
N ARG A 35 -2.61 -25.88 -2.97
CA ARG A 35 -2.51 -27.33 -2.74
C ARG A 35 -3.87 -27.98 -2.61
N MET A 36 -4.80 -27.30 -1.94
CA MET A 36 -6.19 -27.71 -1.82
C MET A 36 -6.86 -27.83 -3.19
N LEU A 37 -6.68 -26.84 -4.09
CA LEU A 37 -7.21 -26.92 -5.46
C LEU A 37 -6.55 -28.02 -6.30
N GLN A 38 -5.25 -28.29 -6.09
CA GLN A 38 -4.55 -29.37 -6.80
C GLN A 38 -5.13 -30.76 -6.51
N GLN A 39 -5.83 -30.95 -5.39
CA GLN A 39 -6.54 -32.21 -5.07
C GLN A 39 -7.62 -32.56 -6.11
N GLN A 40 -8.11 -31.58 -6.88
CA GLN A 40 -9.08 -31.83 -7.95
C GLN A 40 -8.48 -32.66 -9.10
N PHE A 41 -7.17 -32.57 -9.31
CA PHE A 41 -6.47 -33.14 -10.46
C PHE A 41 -5.45 -34.22 -10.09
N ALA A 42 -5.02 -34.28 -8.83
CA ALA A 42 -4.00 -35.20 -8.35
C ALA A 42 -4.52 -36.05 -7.17
N PRO A 43 -4.09 -37.31 -7.05
CA PRO A 43 -4.42 -38.14 -5.90
C PRO A 43 -3.82 -37.52 -4.62
N VAL A 44 -4.64 -37.45 -3.59
CA VAL A 44 -4.30 -36.92 -2.26
C VAL A 44 -3.51 -37.98 -1.48
N GLY A 45 -2.47 -37.58 -0.74
CA GLY A 45 -1.73 -38.49 0.14
C GLY A 45 -2.60 -39.06 1.26
N GLU A 46 -2.26 -40.24 1.79
CA GLU A 46 -3.09 -40.94 2.80
C GLU A 46 -3.34 -40.10 4.09
N ASP A 47 -2.45 -39.17 4.41
CA ASP A 47 -2.52 -38.31 5.61
C ASP A 47 -3.06 -36.89 5.35
N GLU A 48 -3.44 -36.54 4.11
CA GLU A 48 -3.88 -35.19 3.77
C GLU A 48 -5.40 -35.01 3.89
N HIS A 49 -5.83 -33.85 4.39
CA HIS A 49 -7.25 -33.52 4.47
C HIS A 49 -7.84 -33.41 3.06
N ARG A 50 -8.87 -34.22 2.79
CA ARG A 50 -9.56 -34.27 1.50
C ARG A 50 -10.76 -33.33 1.50
N ILE A 51 -10.80 -32.47 0.49
CA ILE A 51 -11.87 -31.50 0.29
C ILE A 51 -12.98 -32.16 -0.53
N ASP A 52 -14.23 -31.89 -0.17
CA ASP A 52 -15.35 -32.38 -0.96
C ASP A 52 -15.45 -31.63 -2.30
N PRO A 53 -15.84 -32.29 -3.41
CA PRO A 53 -15.97 -31.66 -4.72
C PRO A 53 -16.82 -30.38 -4.75
N HIS A 54 -17.77 -30.23 -3.82
CA HIS A 54 -18.63 -29.06 -3.70
C HIS A 54 -17.94 -27.83 -3.10
N ASP A 55 -16.84 -28.01 -2.37
CA ASP A 55 -16.17 -26.93 -1.63
C ASP A 55 -15.06 -26.25 -2.46
N PHE A 56 -14.62 -26.85 -3.57
CA PHE A 56 -13.60 -26.26 -4.45
C PHE A 56 -13.93 -24.84 -4.93
N PRO A 57 -15.17 -24.52 -5.37
CA PRO A 57 -15.52 -23.15 -5.77
C PRO A 57 -15.34 -22.13 -4.63
N ALA A 58 -15.63 -22.50 -3.39
CA ALA A 58 -15.42 -21.62 -2.23
C ALA A 58 -13.93 -21.38 -1.99
N VAL A 59 -13.09 -22.41 -2.11
CA VAL A 59 -11.63 -22.28 -2.01
C VAL A 59 -11.06 -21.40 -3.14
N GLU A 60 -11.58 -21.51 -4.37
CA GLU A 60 -11.19 -20.63 -5.47
C GLU A 60 -11.57 -19.17 -5.21
N GLU A 61 -12.78 -18.93 -4.71
CA GLU A 61 -13.26 -17.59 -4.36
C GLU A 61 -12.41 -16.96 -3.25
N ASP A 62 -12.16 -17.69 -2.16
CA ASP A 62 -11.33 -17.24 -1.04
C ASP A 62 -9.90 -16.89 -1.48
N LEU A 63 -9.29 -17.70 -2.35
CA LEU A 63 -7.98 -17.38 -2.93
C LEU A 63 -8.03 -16.10 -3.78
N GLY A 64 -9.08 -15.94 -4.59
CA GLY A 64 -9.29 -14.74 -5.38
C GLY A 64 -9.45 -13.48 -4.53
N GLU A 65 -10.16 -13.56 -3.40
CA GLU A 65 -10.27 -12.46 -2.43
C GLU A 65 -8.93 -12.16 -1.76
N MET A 66 -8.21 -13.20 -1.35
CA MET A 66 -6.88 -13.06 -0.76
C MET A 66 -5.89 -12.37 -1.70
N ASP A 67 -5.95 -12.64 -3.00
CA ASP A 67 -5.12 -11.98 -4.01
C ASP A 67 -5.47 -10.50 -4.18
N ARG A 68 -6.77 -10.17 -4.24
CA ARG A 68 -7.23 -8.76 -4.30
C ARG A 68 -6.78 -7.97 -3.08
N GLU A 69 -6.95 -8.52 -1.90
CA GLU A 69 -6.49 -7.88 -0.66
C GLU A 69 -4.97 -7.79 -0.59
N SER A 70 -4.23 -8.78 -1.12
CA SER A 70 -2.77 -8.71 -1.22
C SER A 70 -2.33 -7.56 -2.13
N ALA A 71 -3.02 -7.35 -3.25
CA ALA A 71 -2.77 -6.21 -4.13
C ALA A 71 -3.03 -4.87 -3.42
N LEU A 72 -4.11 -4.75 -2.64
CA LEU A 72 -4.40 -3.55 -1.84
C LEU A 72 -3.32 -3.29 -0.78
N LEU A 73 -2.83 -4.32 -0.11
CA LEU A 73 -1.72 -4.20 0.85
C LEU A 73 -0.43 -3.72 0.16
N ALA A 74 -0.10 -4.26 -1.01
CA ALA A 74 1.05 -3.84 -1.78
C ALA A 74 0.96 -2.37 -2.22
N GLN A 75 -0.22 -1.95 -2.70
CA GLN A 75 -0.49 -0.55 -3.03
C GLN A 75 -0.35 0.37 -1.81
N THR A 76 -0.87 -0.08 -0.66
CA THR A 76 -0.77 0.66 0.61
C THR A 76 0.69 0.80 1.05
N ALA A 77 1.47 -0.27 0.98
CA ALA A 77 2.90 -0.24 1.29
C ALA A 77 3.67 0.72 0.37
N HIS A 78 3.34 0.73 -0.92
CA HIS A 78 3.92 1.67 -1.88
C HIS A 78 3.57 3.13 -1.54
N ALA A 79 2.30 3.41 -1.24
CA ALA A 79 1.86 4.75 -0.83
C ALA A 79 2.58 5.23 0.44
N LEU A 80 2.75 4.35 1.44
CA LEU A 80 3.46 4.68 2.67
C LEU A 80 4.96 4.93 2.44
N ALA A 81 5.60 4.19 1.53
CA ALA A 81 6.98 4.46 1.14
C ALA A 81 7.14 5.85 0.49
N LEU A 82 6.18 6.25 -0.36
CA LEU A 82 6.16 7.59 -0.96
C LEU A 82 5.95 8.69 0.09
N VAL A 83 5.01 8.51 1.03
CA VAL A 83 4.78 9.45 2.13
C VAL A 83 6.02 9.59 3.01
N ARG A 84 6.68 8.48 3.37
CA ARG A 84 7.92 8.50 4.15
C ARG A 84 9.04 9.25 3.41
N ARG A 85 9.17 9.04 2.10
CA ARG A 85 10.14 9.76 1.27
C ARG A 85 9.84 11.26 1.26
N LEU A 86 8.58 11.65 1.03
CA LEU A 86 8.16 13.05 1.05
C LEU A 86 8.45 13.71 2.40
N ALA A 87 8.09 13.07 3.51
CA ALA A 87 8.36 13.59 4.85
C ALA A 87 9.86 13.77 5.12
N ARG A 88 10.69 12.85 4.62
CA ARG A 88 12.16 12.95 4.74
C ARG A 88 12.71 14.09 3.87
N ASP A 89 12.19 14.28 2.66
CA ASP A 89 12.60 15.36 1.76
C ASP A 89 12.21 16.74 2.33
N GLU A 90 11.02 16.87 2.94
CA GLU A 90 10.56 18.08 3.62
C GLU A 90 11.40 18.43 4.86
N GLN A 91 11.76 17.44 5.67
CA GLN A 91 12.60 17.65 6.86
C GLN A 91 14.09 17.88 6.52
N GLY A 92 14.56 17.32 5.40
CA GLY A 92 15.96 17.38 5.00
C GLY A 92 16.37 18.66 4.25
N GLY A 93 15.42 19.56 3.95
CA GLY A 93 15.69 20.79 3.18
C GLY A 93 16.24 20.55 1.78
N ARG A 94 16.18 19.31 1.28
CA ARG A 94 16.73 18.93 -0.02
C ARG A 94 15.63 19.16 -1.06
N PRO A 95 15.77 20.11 -2.00
CA PRO A 95 14.80 20.26 -3.06
C PRO A 95 14.71 18.93 -3.81
N ALA A 96 13.48 18.43 -4.00
CA ALA A 96 13.22 17.23 -4.77
C ALA A 96 14.01 17.31 -6.09
N PRO A 97 14.73 16.25 -6.51
CA PRO A 97 15.51 16.28 -7.73
C PRO A 97 14.58 16.63 -8.87
N VAL A 98 14.75 17.82 -9.42
CA VAL A 98 14.09 18.25 -10.65
C VAL A 98 14.61 17.30 -11.70
N ALA A 99 13.80 16.30 -12.09
CA ALA A 99 14.07 15.55 -13.30
C ALA A 99 14.29 16.59 -14.40
N ALA A 100 15.47 16.59 -15.01
CA ALA A 100 15.95 17.65 -15.92
C ALA A 100 15.17 17.73 -17.25
N GLU A 101 13.98 17.17 -17.29
CA GLU A 101 12.99 17.27 -18.37
C GLU A 101 11.63 17.64 -17.78
N ALA A 102 11.58 18.68 -16.96
CA ALA A 102 10.32 19.34 -16.67
C ALA A 102 10.15 20.45 -17.72
N GLU A 103 9.38 20.15 -18.77
CA GLU A 103 8.62 21.18 -19.48
C GLU A 103 8.06 22.20 -18.47
N PRO A 104 7.97 23.49 -18.82
CA PRO A 104 7.49 24.52 -17.91
C PRO A 104 6.05 24.18 -17.47
N ARG A 105 5.91 23.49 -16.33
CA ARG A 105 4.63 23.17 -15.73
C ARG A 105 3.90 24.48 -15.50
N SER A 106 2.76 24.63 -16.16
CA SER A 106 1.95 25.83 -16.14
C SER A 106 1.66 26.25 -14.69
N PRO A 107 1.59 27.56 -14.41
CA PRO A 107 1.32 28.07 -13.06
C PRO A 107 0.02 27.54 -12.46
N SER A 108 -0.95 27.13 -13.30
CA SER A 108 -2.19 26.48 -12.88
C SER A 108 -1.96 25.08 -12.28
N ALA A 109 -1.03 24.28 -12.81
CA ALA A 109 -0.70 22.96 -12.26
C ALA A 109 -0.06 23.06 -10.86
N ARG A 110 0.79 24.08 -10.66
CA ARG A 110 1.34 24.39 -9.33
C ARG A 110 0.22 24.77 -8.35
N HIS A 111 -0.68 25.66 -8.76
CA HIS A 111 -1.81 26.09 -7.94
C HIS A 111 -2.76 24.94 -7.55
N PHE A 112 -2.97 23.98 -8.45
CA PHE A 112 -3.80 22.81 -8.18
C PHE A 112 -3.18 21.91 -7.12
N LEU A 113 -1.88 21.61 -7.22
CA LEU A 113 -1.16 20.82 -6.22
C LEU A 113 -1.15 21.51 -4.86
N THR A 114 -0.93 22.83 -4.82
CA THR A 114 -0.98 23.59 -3.57
C THR A 114 -2.37 23.58 -2.93
N ARG A 115 -3.45 23.66 -3.72
CA ARG A 115 -4.83 23.53 -3.22
C ARG A 115 -5.15 22.13 -2.75
N ALA A 116 -4.74 21.10 -3.48
CA ALA A 116 -4.94 19.72 -3.09
C ALA A 116 -4.22 19.43 -1.76
N PHE A 117 -2.99 19.92 -1.60
CA PHE A 117 -2.23 19.79 -0.36
C PHE A 117 -2.88 20.54 0.80
N ALA A 118 -3.37 21.77 0.58
CA ALA A 118 -4.08 22.54 1.60
C ALA A 118 -5.40 21.87 2.02
N ALA A 119 -6.13 21.27 1.08
CA ALA A 119 -7.35 20.52 1.36
C ALA A 119 -7.09 19.23 2.15
N LEU A 120 -5.98 18.53 1.86
CA LEU A 120 -5.58 17.29 2.53
C LEU A 120 -4.97 17.50 3.92
N THR A 121 -4.39 18.68 4.19
CA THR A 121 -3.66 18.97 5.45
C THR A 121 -4.39 19.94 6.36
N GLY A 122 -5.47 20.58 5.89
CA GLY A 122 -6.21 21.59 6.64
C GLY A 122 -5.40 22.87 6.91
N ALA A 123 -4.22 22.99 6.31
CA ALA A 123 -3.35 24.14 6.47
C ALA A 123 -3.97 25.36 5.75
N PRO A 124 -4.02 26.54 6.40
CA PRO A 124 -4.52 27.74 5.75
C PRO A 124 -3.65 28.06 4.53
N SER A 125 -4.27 28.07 3.35
CA SER A 125 -3.64 28.55 2.13
C SER A 125 -3.30 30.02 2.32
N ARG A 126 -2.04 30.30 2.68
CA ARG A 126 -1.52 31.66 2.83
C ARG A 126 -1.45 32.31 1.45
N LYS A 127 -2.58 32.82 0.96
CA LYS A 127 -2.57 33.92 -0.01
C LYS A 127 -2.07 35.15 0.74
N GLY A 128 -0.77 35.39 0.66
CA GLY A 128 -0.12 36.59 1.17
C GLY A 128 0.91 37.05 0.15
N GLY A 129 0.47 37.87 -0.79
CA GLY A 129 1.32 38.67 -1.67
C GLY A 129 0.69 40.04 -1.78
N ALA A 130 1.17 40.95 -0.93
CA ALA A 130 0.85 42.36 -0.97
C ALA A 130 1.65 43.04 -2.09
N ALA A 131 0.94 43.73 -2.98
CA ALA A 131 1.22 45.07 -3.50
C ALA A 131 -0.05 45.55 -4.22
#